data_AF-A0A7R9GAW8-F1
#
_entry.id   AF-A0A7R9GAW8-F1
#
_cell.length_a   1.000
_cell.length_b   1.000
_cell.length_c   1.000
_cell.angle_alpha   90.00
_cell.angle_beta   90.00
_cell.angle_gamma   90.00
#
_symmetry.space_group_name_H-M   'P 1'
#
loop_
_entity.id
_entity.type
_entity.pdbx_description
1 polymer ?
#
loop_
_entity_poly.entity_id
_entity_poly.type
_entity_poly.pdbx_seq_one_letter_code
_entity_poly.pdbx_strand_id
1 'polypeptide(L)'
;MARTCHPLLRASKEKIIRCMRRQVCNPRVLFSFILALVFVYATWTVFAVQRSTYLLKNPSARNDVTLRRIRQVKPIRIPRNYSKPLPSFTPLLVNAHKPFEKLVHDAPNALIKSVATVERKRKPVPQFSPQLKENSPYKVLKNYFGPSKSIVGVNSKTNNDTVTFCTHATVNYLKFLVELTKRWRGPVSVAVYAPGEDFVLAVEIIVFLRACFPSVRAYAAFHLFYDADLTPEMDLRLSFVNVSARCAVYENHFVSRPWSLAYPVNVARNVARAGARTKHVLVADVELMPSRDFVSKFANFMSREARKNNAVMTANHRVFVLPVFEIAPGREIPETKKDLVAMINARTAFYFHSLVCPHCQRFPGISQWISSEKPSENIKVFTVARREGVFLRWEPIYIGTKKDPFFDERLTWDGLQDKMSQVLEMCLVGYKFVVLDSAFLVHRPGLRTVSYMSNDPSVKWRHPLIAYNKNITEVIHEELKAKYSGAFRRGMCHQPKA
;
A
#
# COMPACT_ATOMS: atom_id res chain seq x y z
N MET A 1 -41.34 24.16 -9.39
CA MET A 1 -41.24 24.93 -8.12
C MET A 1 -39.88 25.58 -7.88
N ALA A 2 -38.72 24.93 -8.14
CA ALA A 2 -37.40 25.56 -7.95
C ALA A 2 -37.15 26.82 -8.82
N ARG A 3 -37.79 26.94 -10.00
CA ARG A 3 -37.66 28.10 -10.89
C ARG A 3 -38.44 29.34 -10.43
N THR A 4 -39.44 29.20 -9.57
CA THR A 4 -40.26 30.33 -9.06
C THR A 4 -39.80 30.85 -7.70
N CYS A 5 -39.11 30.05 -6.86
CA CYS A 5 -38.58 30.50 -5.57
C CYS A 5 -37.23 31.26 -5.66
N HIS A 6 -36.44 31.02 -6.72
CA HIS A 6 -35.09 31.59 -6.85
C HIS A 6 -35.05 33.13 -7.00
N PRO A 7 -35.99 33.79 -7.71
CA PRO A 7 -36.03 35.26 -7.80
C PRO A 7 -36.38 35.94 -6.47
N LEU A 8 -37.34 35.38 -5.72
CA LEU A 8 -37.82 35.91 -4.43
C LEU A 8 -36.75 35.85 -3.33
N LEU A 9 -35.93 34.80 -3.34
CA LEU A 9 -34.79 34.65 -2.42
C LEU A 9 -33.64 35.61 -2.75
N ARG A 10 -33.41 35.92 -4.03
CA ARG A 10 -32.39 36.91 -4.46
C ARG A 10 -32.78 38.34 -4.08
N ALA A 11 -34.03 38.72 -4.33
CA ALA A 11 -34.56 40.05 -3.99
C ALA A 11 -34.55 40.32 -2.47
N SER A 12 -34.83 39.29 -1.67
CA SER A 12 -34.77 39.37 -0.20
C SER A 12 -33.31 39.47 0.32
N LYS A 13 -32.36 38.79 -0.32
CA LYS A 13 -30.94 38.80 0.07
C LYS A 13 -30.28 40.17 -0.12
N GLU A 14 -30.56 40.88 -1.21
CA GLU A 14 -30.01 42.22 -1.45
C GLU A 14 -30.58 43.28 -0.49
N LYS A 15 -31.87 43.20 -0.15
CA LYS A 15 -32.50 44.08 0.85
C LYS A 15 -31.91 43.86 2.25
N ILE A 16 -31.57 42.62 2.62
CA ILE A 16 -30.96 42.28 3.92
C ILE A 16 -29.50 42.75 4.00
N ILE A 17 -28.72 42.63 2.92
CA ILE A 17 -27.34 43.14 2.87
C ILE A 17 -27.32 44.67 3.00
N ARG A 18 -28.28 45.37 2.40
CA ARG A 18 -28.46 46.83 2.61
C ARG A 18 -28.90 47.17 4.04
N CYS A 19 -29.76 46.35 4.65
CA CYS A 19 -30.24 46.52 6.02
C CYS A 19 -29.12 46.35 7.05
N MET A 20 -28.30 45.29 6.91
CA MET A 20 -27.17 45.04 7.82
C MET A 20 -26.03 46.05 7.67
N ARG A 21 -25.87 46.69 6.49
CA ARG A 21 -24.86 47.75 6.29
C ARG A 21 -25.26 49.12 6.84
N ARG A 22 -26.54 49.37 7.15
CA ARG A 22 -27.03 50.69 7.62
C ARG A 22 -27.52 50.71 9.07
N GLN A 23 -27.40 49.60 9.81
CA GLN A 23 -27.75 49.46 11.24
C GLN A 23 -29.15 49.95 11.68
N VAL A 24 -30.13 50.02 10.76
CA VAL A 24 -31.55 50.21 11.11
C VAL A 24 -32.38 49.20 10.33
N CYS A 25 -32.93 48.20 11.01
CA CYS A 25 -33.78 47.19 10.37
C CYS A 25 -35.24 47.29 10.82
N ASN A 26 -36.13 47.42 9.83
CA ASN A 26 -37.57 47.44 10.04
C ASN A 26 -38.07 46.00 10.35
N PRO A 27 -38.76 45.76 11.48
CA PRO A 27 -39.17 44.43 11.93
C PRO A 27 -40.07 43.67 10.94
N ARG A 28 -40.81 44.35 10.06
CA ARG A 28 -41.62 43.70 9.02
C ARG A 28 -40.79 42.97 7.95
N VAL A 29 -39.58 43.46 7.66
CA VAL A 29 -38.66 42.83 6.69
C VAL A 29 -38.02 41.58 7.29
N LEU A 30 -37.70 41.62 8.58
CA LEU A 30 -37.12 40.47 9.29
C LEU A 30 -38.14 39.34 9.43
N PHE A 31 -39.39 39.65 9.75
CA PHE A 31 -40.47 38.65 9.86
C PHE A 31 -40.75 37.94 8.54
N SER A 32 -40.79 38.69 7.43
CA SER A 32 -41.00 38.12 6.08
C SER A 32 -39.87 37.17 5.67
N PHE A 33 -38.63 37.44 6.10
CA PHE A 33 -37.49 36.57 5.83
C PHE A 33 -37.51 35.28 6.65
N ILE A 34 -37.89 35.36 7.93
CA ILE A 34 -38.04 34.19 8.78
C ILE A 34 -39.13 33.27 8.22
N LEU A 35 -40.28 33.82 7.79
CA LEU A 35 -41.33 33.03 7.15
C LEU A 35 -40.85 32.33 5.88
N ALA A 36 -40.07 33.02 5.04
CA ALA A 36 -39.50 32.43 3.83
C ALA A 36 -38.50 31.30 4.13
N LEU A 37 -37.68 31.44 5.17
CA LEU A 37 -36.77 30.38 5.62
C LEU A 37 -37.51 29.17 6.18
N VAL A 38 -38.55 29.39 6.98
CA VAL A 38 -39.40 28.31 7.51
C VAL A 38 -40.07 27.56 6.36
N PHE A 39 -40.58 28.26 5.35
CA PHE A 39 -41.23 27.64 4.19
C PHE A 39 -40.24 26.84 3.32
N VAL A 40 -39.03 27.37 3.11
CA VAL A 40 -37.96 26.63 2.42
C VAL A 40 -37.55 25.39 3.22
N TYR A 41 -37.42 25.51 4.54
CA TYR A 41 -37.03 24.37 5.37
C TYR A 41 -38.11 23.28 5.39
N ALA A 42 -39.38 23.66 5.52
CA ALA A 42 -40.52 22.74 5.50
C ALA A 42 -40.68 22.03 4.14
N THR A 43 -40.46 22.73 3.03
CA THR A 43 -40.52 22.12 1.69
C THR A 43 -39.34 21.19 1.44
N TRP A 44 -38.16 21.50 1.98
CA TRP A 44 -36.97 20.65 1.87
C TRP A 44 -37.10 19.37 2.70
N THR A 45 -37.66 19.44 3.90
CA THR A 45 -37.90 18.26 4.74
C THR A 45 -38.94 17.33 4.10
N VAL A 46 -40.03 17.85 3.54
CA VAL A 46 -41.01 17.04 2.79
C VAL A 46 -40.37 16.34 1.60
N PHE A 47 -39.53 17.03 0.82
CA PHE A 47 -38.79 16.43 -0.30
C PHE A 47 -37.78 15.37 0.16
N ALA A 48 -37.09 15.61 1.28
CA ALA A 48 -36.13 14.66 1.84
C ALA A 48 -36.82 13.37 2.33
N VAL A 49 -38.00 13.51 2.95
CA VAL A 49 -38.81 12.37 3.41
C VAL A 49 -39.38 11.59 2.23
N GLN A 50 -39.92 12.26 1.20
CA GLN A 50 -40.42 11.61 -0.02
C GLN A 50 -39.31 10.89 -0.79
N ARG A 51 -38.12 11.49 -0.88
CA ARG A 51 -36.96 10.85 -1.52
C ARG A 51 -36.46 9.64 -0.73
N SER A 52 -36.45 9.72 0.59
CA SER A 52 -36.04 8.62 1.46
C SER A 52 -37.01 7.44 1.39
N THR A 53 -38.32 7.72 1.37
CA THR A 53 -39.36 6.68 1.19
C THR A 53 -39.32 6.06 -0.21
N TYR A 54 -39.04 6.83 -1.26
CA TYR A 54 -38.84 6.29 -2.61
C TYR A 54 -37.63 5.36 -2.70
N LEU A 55 -36.51 5.71 -2.08
CA LEU A 55 -35.29 4.89 -2.04
C LEU A 55 -35.42 3.63 -1.17
N LEU A 56 -36.29 3.65 -0.15
CA LEU A 56 -36.64 2.47 0.64
C LEU A 56 -37.53 1.50 -0.14
N LYS A 57 -38.44 2.01 -0.98
CA LYS A 57 -39.35 1.19 -1.79
C LYS A 57 -38.73 0.65 -3.09
N ASN A 58 -37.62 1.22 -3.58
CA ASN A 58 -36.97 0.80 -4.84
C ASN A 58 -35.46 0.52 -4.67
N PRO A 59 -35.06 -0.69 -4.26
CA PRO A 59 -33.66 -1.07 -4.04
C PRO A 59 -32.77 -0.98 -5.30
N SER A 60 -33.35 -1.19 -6.48
CA SER A 60 -32.65 -1.09 -7.78
C SER A 60 -32.20 0.34 -8.09
N ALA A 61 -32.99 1.35 -7.71
CA ALA A 61 -32.63 2.76 -7.88
C ALA A 61 -31.51 3.19 -6.91
N ARG A 62 -31.43 2.57 -5.72
CA ARG A 62 -30.33 2.76 -4.76
C ARG A 62 -29.01 2.22 -5.31
N ASN A 63 -29.06 1.07 -5.97
CA ASN A 63 -27.91 0.51 -6.67
C ASN A 63 -27.49 1.36 -7.87
N ASP A 64 -28.40 1.91 -8.67
CA ASP A 64 -28.05 2.74 -9.84
C ASP A 64 -27.42 4.10 -9.44
N VAL A 65 -27.88 4.74 -8.36
CA VAL A 65 -27.26 5.97 -7.82
C VAL A 65 -25.86 5.70 -7.25
N THR A 66 -25.67 4.54 -6.61
CA THR A 66 -24.37 4.11 -6.06
C THR A 66 -23.40 3.73 -7.18
N LEU A 67 -23.87 2.99 -8.19
CA LEU A 67 -23.12 2.62 -9.40
C LEU A 67 -22.74 3.83 -10.27
N ARG A 68 -23.58 4.86 -10.37
CA ARG A 68 -23.24 6.11 -11.08
C ARG A 68 -22.17 6.94 -10.36
N ARG A 69 -22.08 6.88 -9.03
CA ARG A 69 -20.93 7.44 -8.28
C ARG A 69 -19.64 6.62 -8.48
N ILE A 70 -19.77 5.31 -8.70
CA ILE A 70 -18.65 4.38 -8.91
C ILE A 70 -18.02 4.52 -10.31
N ARG A 71 -18.79 4.92 -11.34
CA ARG A 71 -18.28 5.06 -12.73
C ARG A 71 -17.37 6.27 -12.97
N GLN A 72 -16.99 7.02 -11.95
CA GLN A 72 -16.05 8.14 -12.04
C GLN A 72 -14.98 8.05 -10.95
N VAL A 73 -14.23 6.95 -10.88
CA VAL A 73 -13.01 6.91 -10.07
C VAL A 73 -11.94 7.74 -10.79
N LYS A 74 -11.98 9.07 -10.59
CA LYS A 74 -10.87 9.96 -10.94
C LYS A 74 -9.75 9.81 -9.91
N PRO A 75 -8.49 10.07 -10.28
CA PRO A 75 -7.40 10.21 -9.32
C PRO A 75 -7.80 11.10 -8.15
N ILE A 76 -7.64 10.59 -6.92
CA ILE A 76 -8.05 11.31 -5.71
C ILE A 76 -6.98 12.36 -5.41
N ARG A 77 -7.30 13.62 -5.67
CA ARG A 77 -6.44 14.77 -5.36
C ARG A 77 -6.69 15.21 -3.92
N ILE A 78 -5.60 15.43 -3.18
CA ILE A 78 -5.63 16.02 -1.83
C ILE A 78 -6.02 17.51 -1.98
N PRO A 79 -7.00 18.03 -1.21
CA PRO A 79 -7.46 19.41 -1.35
C PRO A 79 -6.33 20.44 -1.14
N ARG A 80 -6.23 21.46 -2.03
CA ARG A 80 -5.20 22.52 -1.99
C ARG A 80 -5.14 23.29 -0.67
N ASN A 81 -6.22 23.36 0.11
CA ASN A 81 -6.20 24.08 1.40
C ASN A 81 -5.34 23.39 2.48
N TYR A 82 -4.82 22.19 2.21
CA TYR A 82 -3.88 21.47 3.07
C TYR A 82 -2.46 21.37 2.46
N SER A 83 -2.18 22.04 1.34
CA SER A 83 -0.85 22.11 0.74
C SER A 83 0.05 23.12 1.48
N LYS A 84 0.18 22.98 2.80
CA LYS A 84 1.44 23.37 3.43
C LYS A 84 2.47 22.31 3.01
N PRO A 85 3.75 22.67 2.79
CA PRO A 85 4.77 21.65 2.66
C PRO A 85 4.58 20.69 3.84
N LEU A 86 4.59 19.38 3.56
CA LEU A 86 4.80 18.39 4.60
C LEU A 86 5.90 18.98 5.50
N PRO A 87 5.71 19.08 6.83
CA PRO A 87 6.84 19.42 7.67
C PRO A 87 7.95 18.49 7.22
N SER A 88 9.08 19.09 6.81
CA SER A 88 10.28 18.33 6.57
C SER A 88 10.39 17.40 7.76
N PHE A 89 10.39 16.10 7.50
CA PHE A 89 10.96 15.18 8.46
C PHE A 89 12.42 15.61 8.52
N THR A 90 12.74 16.61 9.35
CA THR A 90 13.97 16.56 10.10
C THR A 90 13.85 15.22 10.81
N PRO A 91 14.66 14.21 10.42
CA PRO A 91 14.92 13.19 11.41
C PRO A 91 15.42 13.99 12.60
N LEU A 92 14.98 13.63 13.80
CA LEU A 92 15.87 13.79 14.93
C LEU A 92 17.13 13.00 14.57
N LEU A 93 18.03 13.65 13.82
CA LEU A 93 19.42 13.32 13.62
C LEU A 93 20.05 13.53 14.99
N VAL A 94 19.73 12.62 15.90
CA VAL A 94 20.55 12.37 17.06
C VAL A 94 21.53 11.32 16.61
N ASN A 95 22.67 11.79 16.15
CA ASN A 95 23.97 11.13 16.20
C ASN A 95 23.93 9.58 16.17
N ALA A 96 23.61 9.05 15.00
CA ALA A 96 24.06 7.72 14.60
C ALA A 96 24.94 7.85 13.35
N HIS A 97 25.89 8.78 13.39
CA HIS A 97 27.07 8.73 12.54
C HIS A 97 27.95 7.56 13.00
N LYS A 98 27.60 6.35 12.57
CA LYS A 98 28.64 5.39 12.19
C LYS A 98 28.69 5.42 10.66
N PRO A 99 29.80 5.88 10.07
CA PRO A 99 29.88 6.01 8.63
C PRO A 99 29.79 4.62 8.02
N PHE A 100 28.81 4.41 7.13
CA PHE A 100 28.90 3.40 6.08
C PHE A 100 29.96 3.90 5.07
N GLU A 101 31.19 4.06 5.52
CA GLU A 101 32.33 4.42 4.69
C GLU A 101 33.01 3.16 4.16
N LYS A 102 33.42 3.25 2.89
CA LYS A 102 34.21 2.30 2.10
C LYS A 102 33.45 1.12 1.48
N LEU A 103 32.68 1.45 0.45
CA LEU A 103 32.84 0.80 -0.86
C LEU A 103 32.55 1.83 -1.95
N VAL A 104 33.60 2.47 -2.46
CA VAL A 104 33.53 3.30 -3.67
C VAL A 104 33.92 2.38 -4.82
N HIS A 105 32.97 2.09 -5.70
CA HIS A 105 33.24 1.48 -6.99
C HIS A 105 32.77 2.44 -8.08
N ASP A 106 33.54 2.52 -9.17
CA ASP A 106 33.17 3.33 -10.31
C ASP A 106 31.90 2.76 -10.96
N ALA A 107 30.93 3.62 -11.26
CA ALA A 107 29.78 3.22 -12.06
C ALA A 107 30.25 2.96 -13.51
N PRO A 108 30.01 1.78 -14.10
CA PRO A 108 30.49 1.51 -15.44
C PRO A 108 29.75 2.38 -16.46
N ASN A 109 30.46 3.32 -17.09
CA ASN A 109 29.97 4.16 -18.19
C ASN A 109 29.26 3.36 -19.30
N ALA A 110 29.63 2.09 -19.46
CA ALA A 110 28.97 1.14 -20.36
C ALA A 110 27.51 0.83 -19.97
N LEU A 111 27.17 0.75 -18.68
CA LEU A 111 25.81 0.47 -18.24
C LEU A 111 24.88 1.67 -18.51
N ILE A 112 25.35 2.88 -18.22
CA ILE A 112 24.62 4.13 -18.52
C ILE A 112 24.33 4.22 -20.02
N LYS A 113 25.36 3.99 -20.87
CA LYS A 113 25.21 3.95 -22.34
C LYS A 113 24.28 2.82 -22.81
N SER A 114 24.35 1.65 -22.18
CA SER A 114 23.47 0.52 -22.52
C SER A 114 22.00 0.81 -22.20
N VAL A 115 21.73 1.51 -21.08
CA VAL A 115 20.37 1.91 -20.71
C VAL A 115 19.84 2.94 -21.71
N ALA A 116 20.61 3.99 -21.99
CA ALA A 116 20.24 4.98 -23.01
C ALA A 116 19.91 4.33 -24.36
N THR A 117 20.60 3.24 -24.71
CA THR A 117 20.36 2.46 -25.93
C THR A 117 19.11 1.59 -25.84
N VAL A 118 18.86 0.94 -24.70
CA VAL A 118 17.66 0.12 -24.46
C VAL A 118 16.39 0.98 -24.45
N GLU A 119 16.45 2.16 -23.83
CA GLU A 119 15.35 3.13 -23.76
C GLU A 119 14.99 3.68 -25.16
N ARG A 120 16.00 4.06 -25.96
CA ARG A 120 15.76 4.50 -27.35
C ARG A 120 15.09 3.44 -28.23
N LYS A 121 15.32 2.15 -27.93
CA LYS A 121 14.78 1.03 -28.72
C LYS A 121 13.44 0.52 -28.19
N ARG A 122 13.10 0.71 -26.91
CA ARG A 122 11.85 0.24 -26.32
C ARG A 122 10.84 1.38 -26.24
N LYS A 123 9.73 1.25 -26.96
CA LYS A 123 8.50 2.01 -26.69
C LYS A 123 7.57 1.11 -25.87
N PRO A 124 7.70 1.06 -24.53
CA PRO A 124 6.84 0.20 -23.72
C PRO A 124 5.39 0.64 -23.88
N VAL A 125 4.52 -0.30 -24.25
CA VAL A 125 3.09 -0.03 -24.41
C VAL A 125 2.43 0.07 -23.03
N PRO A 126 1.83 1.20 -22.66
CA PRO A 126 1.12 1.33 -21.39
C PRO A 126 -0.04 0.35 -21.30
N GLN A 127 -0.03 -0.49 -20.27
CA GLN A 127 -1.10 -1.43 -19.95
C GLN A 127 -1.95 -0.90 -18.80
N PHE A 128 -3.12 -1.50 -18.59
CA PHE A 128 -3.94 -1.20 -17.42
C PHE A 128 -3.47 -1.94 -16.16
N SER A 129 -3.95 -1.50 -14.99
CA SER A 129 -3.67 -2.18 -13.73
C SER A 129 -4.29 -3.59 -13.65
N PRO A 130 -3.74 -4.50 -12.83
CA PRO A 130 -4.15 -5.90 -12.83
C PRO A 130 -5.59 -6.19 -12.41
N GLN A 131 -6.14 -5.50 -11.39
CA GLN A 131 -7.50 -5.77 -10.91
C GLN A 131 -8.55 -5.04 -11.73
N LEU A 132 -8.42 -3.71 -11.88
CA LEU A 132 -9.46 -2.88 -12.50
C LEU A 132 -9.44 -2.87 -14.03
N LYS A 133 -8.33 -3.31 -14.66
CA LYS A 133 -8.19 -3.38 -16.12
C LYS A 133 -8.59 -2.05 -16.79
N GLU A 134 -9.42 -2.06 -17.84
CA GLU A 134 -9.79 -0.85 -18.60
C GLU A 134 -10.41 0.25 -17.71
N ASN A 135 -10.98 -0.10 -16.56
CA ASN A 135 -11.57 0.85 -15.60
C ASN A 135 -10.53 1.49 -14.68
N SER A 136 -9.26 1.12 -14.79
CA SER A 136 -8.20 1.66 -13.96
C SER A 136 -7.84 3.08 -14.38
N PRO A 137 -7.73 4.03 -13.44
CA PRO A 137 -7.17 5.35 -13.72
C PRO A 137 -5.64 5.32 -13.86
N TYR A 138 -5.00 4.15 -13.75
CA TYR A 138 -3.55 3.98 -13.81
C TYR A 138 -3.09 3.27 -15.09
N LYS A 139 -1.94 3.71 -15.58
CA LYS A 139 -1.20 3.07 -16.67
C LYS A 139 0.09 2.45 -16.14
N VAL A 140 0.43 1.27 -16.64
CA VAL A 140 1.52 0.42 -16.16
C VAL A 140 2.45 0.06 -17.30
N LEU A 141 3.73 0.39 -17.15
CA LEU A 141 4.83 -0.07 -18.00
C LEU A 141 5.50 -1.27 -17.32
N LYS A 142 5.08 -2.48 -17.71
CA LYS A 142 5.60 -3.71 -17.10
C LYS A 142 7.01 -4.03 -17.60
N ASN A 143 7.88 -4.47 -16.68
CA ASN A 143 9.21 -4.97 -16.98
C ASN A 143 10.03 -3.94 -17.78
N TYR A 144 9.91 -2.67 -17.38
CA TYR A 144 10.60 -1.55 -17.97
C TYR A 144 12.11 -1.78 -17.88
N PHE A 145 12.60 -2.10 -16.67
CA PHE A 145 13.92 -2.68 -16.45
C PHE A 145 13.80 -4.12 -15.96
N GLY A 146 14.42 -5.06 -16.66
CA GLY A 146 14.51 -6.46 -16.23
C GLY A 146 15.72 -6.72 -15.30
N PRO A 147 15.73 -7.86 -14.58
CA PRO A 147 16.92 -8.30 -13.84
C PRO A 147 18.02 -8.70 -14.84
N SER A 148 19.30 -8.50 -14.47
CA SER A 148 20.43 -8.85 -15.35
C SER A 148 20.80 -10.32 -15.28
N LYS A 149 20.55 -10.99 -14.16
CA LYS A 149 20.75 -12.44 -14.06
C LYS A 149 19.47 -13.13 -14.52
N SER A 150 19.62 -14.15 -15.38
CA SER A 150 18.57 -15.16 -15.50
C SER A 150 18.37 -15.75 -14.10
N ILE A 151 17.12 -15.82 -13.66
CA ILE A 151 16.80 -16.28 -12.31
C ILE A 151 17.17 -17.76 -12.25
N VAL A 152 18.22 -18.10 -11.49
CA VAL A 152 18.59 -19.48 -11.19
C VAL A 152 17.38 -20.15 -10.55
N GLY A 153 16.86 -21.21 -11.19
CA GLY A 153 15.62 -21.90 -10.81
C GLY A 153 14.39 -21.60 -11.70
N VAL A 154 14.39 -20.55 -12.52
CA VAL A 154 13.31 -20.30 -13.52
C VAL A 154 13.48 -21.16 -14.79
N ASN A 155 14.70 -21.64 -15.05
CA ASN A 155 15.00 -22.61 -16.11
C ASN A 155 15.08 -24.06 -15.61
N SER A 156 14.91 -24.30 -14.30
CA SER A 156 14.68 -25.66 -13.80
C SER A 156 13.25 -26.04 -14.18
N LYS A 157 13.02 -27.29 -14.58
CA LYS A 157 11.66 -27.85 -14.80
C LYS A 157 10.73 -27.68 -13.57
N THR A 158 11.25 -27.19 -12.44
CA THR A 158 10.54 -26.86 -11.20
C THR A 158 10.58 -25.34 -10.90
N ASN A 159 9.69 -24.54 -11.52
CA ASN A 159 9.38 -23.15 -11.12
C ASN A 159 8.86 -22.98 -9.66
N ASN A 160 8.98 -24.01 -8.84
CA ASN A 160 8.42 -24.15 -7.49
C ASN A 160 9.44 -23.83 -6.38
N ASP A 161 10.74 -23.73 -6.68
CA ASP A 161 11.77 -23.79 -5.63
C ASP A 161 12.24 -22.41 -5.14
N THR A 162 11.66 -21.32 -5.66
CA THR A 162 12.03 -19.96 -5.25
C THR A 162 10.82 -19.04 -5.12
N VAL A 163 11.04 -17.92 -4.44
CA VAL A 163 10.01 -16.93 -4.07
C VAL A 163 10.45 -15.55 -4.55
N THR A 164 9.50 -14.78 -5.11
CA THR A 164 9.75 -13.38 -5.50
C THR A 164 9.31 -12.45 -4.39
N PHE A 165 10.18 -11.51 -4.00
CA PHE A 165 9.77 -10.38 -3.16
C PHE A 165 9.09 -9.34 -4.05
N CYS A 166 7.78 -9.18 -3.91
CA CYS A 166 6.96 -8.21 -4.62
C CYS A 166 6.82 -6.97 -3.74
N THR A 167 7.45 -5.88 -4.15
CA THR A 167 7.49 -4.64 -3.38
C THR A 167 7.11 -3.43 -4.23
N HIS A 168 6.91 -2.31 -3.57
CA HIS A 168 6.57 -1.06 -4.21
C HIS A 168 7.24 0.11 -3.52
N ALA A 169 7.44 1.18 -4.28
CA ALA A 169 8.05 2.40 -3.79
C ALA A 169 7.59 3.62 -4.60
N THR A 170 7.66 4.79 -3.97
CA THR A 170 7.88 6.05 -4.68
C THR A 170 9.39 6.28 -4.82
N VAL A 171 9.79 7.29 -5.60
CA VAL A 171 11.21 7.62 -5.82
C VAL A 171 12.04 7.71 -4.53
N ASN A 172 11.46 8.28 -3.46
CA ASN A 172 12.13 8.49 -2.17
C ASN A 172 12.42 7.21 -1.37
N TYR A 173 11.71 6.12 -1.70
CA TYR A 173 11.83 4.83 -1.02
C TYR A 173 12.67 3.82 -1.81
N LEU A 174 13.11 4.15 -3.03
CA LEU A 174 13.94 3.24 -3.84
C LEU A 174 15.28 2.90 -3.19
N LYS A 175 15.81 3.76 -2.31
CA LYS A 175 17.04 3.52 -1.55
C LYS A 175 17.03 2.24 -0.70
N PHE A 176 15.86 1.82 -0.22
CA PHE A 176 15.73 0.60 0.59
C PHE A 176 16.01 -0.68 -0.20
N LEU A 177 15.94 -0.63 -1.55
CA LEU A 177 16.24 -1.77 -2.40
C LEU A 177 17.68 -2.27 -2.25
N VAL A 178 18.62 -1.40 -1.90
CA VAL A 178 20.03 -1.78 -1.73
C VAL A 178 20.16 -2.82 -0.62
N GLU A 179 19.62 -2.53 0.56
CA GLU A 179 19.66 -3.46 1.69
C GLU A 179 18.75 -4.66 1.45
N LEU A 180 17.54 -4.43 0.93
CA LEU A 180 16.57 -5.49 0.66
C LEU A 180 17.16 -6.56 -0.27
N THR A 181 17.76 -6.16 -1.39
CA THR A 181 18.32 -7.10 -2.38
C THR A 181 19.57 -7.82 -1.87
N LYS A 182 20.38 -7.18 -1.02
CA LYS A 182 21.54 -7.81 -0.36
C LYS A 182 21.13 -8.92 0.61
N ARG A 183 20.05 -8.71 1.37
CA ARG A 183 19.52 -9.70 2.33
C ARG A 183 18.67 -10.77 1.65
N TRP A 184 17.81 -10.39 0.70
CA TRP A 184 16.89 -11.30 0.02
C TRP A 184 17.61 -12.28 -0.91
N ARG A 185 18.59 -11.81 -1.69
CA ARG A 185 19.40 -12.64 -2.62
C ARG A 185 18.58 -13.53 -3.57
N GLY A 186 17.39 -13.10 -3.94
CA GLY A 186 16.48 -13.78 -4.85
C GLY A 186 15.70 -12.80 -5.72
N PRO A 187 14.76 -13.26 -6.55
CA PRO A 187 13.99 -12.38 -7.44
C PRO A 187 13.23 -11.29 -6.68
N VAL A 188 13.27 -10.06 -7.18
CA VAL A 188 12.48 -8.94 -6.66
C VAL A 188 11.69 -8.31 -7.80
N SER A 189 10.38 -8.13 -7.62
CA SER A 189 9.52 -7.36 -8.53
C SER A 189 9.13 -6.06 -7.84
N VAL A 190 9.49 -4.93 -8.44
CA VAL A 190 9.33 -3.59 -7.87
C VAL A 190 8.34 -2.80 -8.71
N ALA A 191 7.21 -2.39 -8.12
CA ALA A 191 6.31 -1.42 -8.71
C ALA A 191 6.68 0.00 -8.25
N VAL A 192 7.04 0.87 -9.19
CA VAL A 192 7.45 2.25 -8.91
C VAL A 192 6.35 3.20 -9.38
N TYR A 193 5.76 3.92 -8.42
CA TYR A 193 4.79 4.96 -8.72
C TYR A 193 5.53 6.24 -9.13
N ALA A 194 5.31 6.69 -10.36
CA ALA A 194 6.08 7.78 -10.95
C ALA A 194 5.21 8.64 -11.90
N PRO A 195 4.25 9.43 -11.37
CA PRO A 195 3.38 10.28 -12.16
C PRO A 195 4.10 11.53 -12.70
N GLY A 196 3.77 11.94 -13.93
CA GLY A 196 4.30 13.17 -14.55
C GLY A 196 5.83 13.26 -14.50
N GLU A 197 6.35 14.32 -13.90
CA GLU A 197 7.80 14.58 -13.79
C GLU A 197 8.56 13.56 -12.92
N ASP A 198 7.86 12.84 -12.02
CA ASP A 198 8.51 11.82 -11.18
C ASP A 198 9.01 10.63 -12.03
N PHE A 199 8.52 10.49 -13.27
CA PHE A 199 8.92 9.42 -14.18
C PHE A 199 10.40 9.47 -14.54
N VAL A 200 10.90 10.62 -14.98
CA VAL A 200 12.33 10.77 -15.34
C VAL A 200 13.20 10.54 -14.12
N LEU A 201 12.84 11.12 -12.98
CA LEU A 201 13.58 10.94 -11.72
C LEU A 201 13.60 9.46 -11.29
N ALA A 202 12.48 8.75 -11.41
CA ALA A 202 12.43 7.31 -11.14
C ALA A 202 13.39 6.54 -12.05
N VAL A 203 13.40 6.85 -13.35
CA VAL A 203 14.31 6.21 -14.32
C VAL A 203 15.77 6.47 -13.94
N GLU A 204 16.15 7.72 -13.67
CA GLU A 204 17.51 8.09 -13.28
C GLU A 204 17.97 7.36 -12.00
N ILE A 205 17.13 7.34 -10.96
CA ILE A 205 17.44 6.64 -9.71
C ILE A 205 17.57 5.13 -9.96
N ILE A 206 16.69 4.52 -10.76
CA ILE A 206 16.78 3.08 -11.07
C ILE A 206 18.09 2.78 -11.81
N VAL A 207 18.49 3.62 -12.77
CA VAL A 207 19.76 3.46 -13.49
C VAL A 207 20.95 3.57 -12.55
N PHE A 208 20.98 4.60 -11.70
CA PHE A 208 21.99 4.77 -10.66
C PHE A 208 22.08 3.54 -9.76
N LEU A 209 20.95 3.07 -9.22
CA LEU A 209 20.91 1.92 -8.33
C LEU A 209 21.43 0.65 -9.00
N ARG A 210 21.08 0.44 -10.27
CA ARG A 210 21.56 -0.71 -11.04
C ARG A 210 23.04 -0.59 -11.43
N ALA A 211 23.56 0.60 -11.62
CA ALA A 211 25.00 0.81 -11.86
C ALA A 211 25.81 0.50 -10.62
N CYS A 212 25.42 1.10 -9.49
CA CYS A 212 26.18 1.08 -8.26
C CYS A 212 26.01 -0.18 -7.41
N PHE A 213 24.86 -0.86 -7.50
CA PHE A 213 24.55 -2.00 -6.63
C PHE A 213 24.31 -3.27 -7.44
N PRO A 214 25.33 -4.16 -7.54
CA PRO A 214 25.21 -5.42 -8.28
C PRO A 214 24.04 -6.30 -7.84
N SER A 215 23.66 -6.28 -6.55
CA SER A 215 22.49 -7.00 -6.05
C SER A 215 21.18 -6.48 -6.65
N VAL A 216 21.00 -5.16 -6.76
CA VAL A 216 19.84 -4.54 -7.38
C VAL A 216 19.79 -4.89 -8.87
N ARG A 217 20.92 -4.74 -9.57
CA ARG A 217 21.04 -5.10 -10.99
C ARG A 217 20.71 -6.57 -11.26
N ALA A 218 21.21 -7.46 -10.41
CA ALA A 218 21.04 -8.90 -10.55
C ALA A 218 19.60 -9.36 -10.33
N TYR A 219 18.91 -8.80 -9.33
CA TYR A 219 17.68 -9.39 -8.81
C TYR A 219 16.39 -8.60 -9.08
N ALA A 220 16.47 -7.28 -9.25
CA ALA A 220 15.27 -6.43 -9.33
C ALA A 220 14.77 -6.24 -10.76
N ALA A 221 13.48 -6.54 -10.95
CA ALA A 221 12.68 -6.14 -12.11
C ALA A 221 11.82 -4.93 -11.72
N PHE A 222 11.80 -3.88 -12.56
CA PHE A 222 11.07 -2.65 -12.30
C PHE A 222 9.88 -2.51 -13.25
N HIS A 223 8.74 -2.15 -12.68
CA HIS A 223 7.49 -1.86 -13.36
C HIS A 223 7.10 -0.43 -12.97
N LEU A 224 7.07 0.50 -13.93
CA LEU A 224 6.69 1.89 -13.66
C LEU A 224 5.20 2.05 -13.87
N PHE A 225 4.53 2.85 -13.05
CA PHE A 225 3.11 3.16 -13.23
C PHE A 225 2.76 4.57 -12.76
N TYR A 226 1.72 5.13 -13.37
CA TYR A 226 1.32 6.53 -13.20
C TYR A 226 -0.17 6.70 -13.45
N ASP A 227 -0.77 7.78 -12.97
CA ASP A 227 -2.15 8.17 -13.32
C ASP A 227 -2.23 8.50 -14.81
N ALA A 228 -3.27 8.02 -15.49
CA ALA A 228 -3.48 8.32 -16.91
C ALA A 228 -3.59 9.83 -17.18
N ASP A 229 -4.14 10.59 -16.23
CA ASP A 229 -4.24 12.05 -16.27
C ASP A 229 -2.89 12.77 -16.08
N LEU A 230 -1.87 12.05 -15.59
CA LEU A 230 -0.51 12.54 -15.36
C LEU A 230 0.48 11.72 -16.19
N THR A 231 0.15 11.54 -17.47
CA THR A 231 1.00 10.83 -18.43
C THR A 231 2.37 11.53 -18.53
N PRO A 232 3.48 10.83 -18.32
CA PRO A 232 4.80 11.42 -18.36
C PRO A 232 5.23 11.72 -19.79
N GLU A 233 6.06 12.76 -19.96
CA GLU A 233 6.82 12.94 -21.19
C GLU A 233 7.83 11.79 -21.31
N MET A 234 7.64 10.92 -22.30
CA MET A 234 8.49 9.75 -22.53
C MET A 234 9.78 10.07 -23.31
N ASP A 235 10.08 11.36 -23.54
CA ASP A 235 11.31 11.77 -24.21
C ASP A 235 12.47 11.86 -23.22
N LEU A 236 13.15 10.73 -23.00
CA LEU A 236 14.35 10.63 -22.16
C LEU A 236 15.61 11.21 -22.83
N ARG A 237 15.49 12.25 -23.67
CA ARG A 237 16.64 13.01 -24.21
C ARG A 237 17.46 13.74 -23.15
N LEU A 238 17.02 13.68 -21.90
CA LEU A 238 17.67 14.27 -20.73
C LEU A 238 19.01 13.57 -20.45
N SER A 239 20.06 14.19 -20.99
CA SER A 239 21.26 14.58 -20.26
C SER A 239 21.50 13.80 -18.96
N PHE A 240 22.24 12.69 -19.05
CA PHE A 240 22.91 12.06 -17.90
C PHE A 240 24.00 13.02 -17.37
N VAL A 241 23.60 14.22 -16.95
CA VAL A 241 24.50 15.28 -16.49
C VAL A 241 25.07 14.81 -15.17
N ASN A 242 26.36 14.46 -15.17
CA ASN A 242 27.14 14.30 -13.95
C ASN A 242 26.51 13.35 -12.91
N VAL A 243 26.13 12.13 -13.30
CA VAL A 243 26.28 11.02 -12.34
C VAL A 243 27.79 10.85 -12.17
N SER A 244 28.38 11.68 -11.29
CA SER A 244 29.81 11.66 -11.00
C SER A 244 30.19 10.21 -10.73
N ALA A 245 31.33 9.79 -11.25
CA ALA A 245 31.80 8.41 -11.28
C ALA A 245 31.84 7.68 -9.92
N ARG A 246 31.48 8.34 -8.82
CA ARG A 246 31.46 7.79 -7.47
C ARG A 246 30.04 7.37 -7.10
N CYS A 247 29.87 6.11 -6.71
CA CYS A 247 28.69 5.62 -6.01
C CYS A 247 28.57 6.16 -4.57
N ALA A 248 28.90 7.45 -4.37
CA ALA A 248 28.56 8.18 -3.16
C ALA A 248 27.04 8.27 -3.09
N VAL A 249 26.49 8.00 -1.90
CA VAL A 249 25.06 7.85 -1.68
C VAL A 249 24.31 9.02 -2.31
N TYR A 250 23.42 8.71 -3.25
CA TYR A 250 22.53 9.65 -3.93
C TYR A 250 21.45 10.15 -2.96
N GLU A 251 21.85 10.72 -1.83
CA GLU A 251 20.97 11.26 -0.79
C GLU A 251 20.40 12.64 -1.20
N ASN A 252 21.12 13.39 -2.03
CA ASN A 252 20.84 14.80 -2.34
C ASN A 252 19.75 15.05 -3.40
N HIS A 253 19.15 14.01 -3.99
CA HIS A 253 18.13 14.16 -5.04
C HIS A 253 16.76 13.60 -4.67
N PHE A 254 16.59 13.09 -3.44
CA PHE A 254 15.28 12.71 -2.92
C PHE A 254 14.50 13.96 -2.54
N VAL A 255 14.05 14.71 -3.55
CA VAL A 255 13.22 15.90 -3.36
C VAL A 255 11.83 15.45 -2.91
N SER A 256 11.42 15.87 -1.72
CA SER A 256 10.02 15.83 -1.30
C SER A 256 9.24 16.78 -2.20
N ARG A 257 8.68 16.27 -3.30
CA ARG A 257 7.82 17.06 -4.17
C ARG A 257 6.43 17.19 -3.53
N PRO A 258 5.82 18.39 -3.56
CA PRO A 258 4.57 18.70 -2.87
C PRO A 258 3.34 18.17 -3.61
N TRP A 259 3.41 16.99 -4.22
CA TRP A 259 2.27 16.44 -4.93
C TRP A 259 1.18 16.03 -3.94
N SER A 260 0.02 16.64 -4.11
CA SER A 260 -1.22 16.34 -3.40
C SER A 260 -1.91 15.09 -3.97
N LEU A 261 -1.17 13.99 -4.14
CA LEU A 261 -1.71 12.73 -4.69
C LEU A 261 -1.74 11.66 -3.60
N ALA A 262 -2.88 10.98 -3.48
CA ALA A 262 -2.96 9.80 -2.63
C ALA A 262 -2.12 8.66 -3.24
N TYR A 263 -1.40 7.91 -2.40
CA TYR A 263 -0.54 6.83 -2.86
C TYR A 263 -1.36 5.58 -3.19
N PRO A 264 -1.38 5.11 -4.47
CA PRO A 264 -2.16 3.95 -4.91
C PRO A 264 -1.49 2.62 -4.56
N VAL A 265 -1.35 2.36 -3.26
CA VAL A 265 -0.58 1.23 -2.72
C VAL A 265 -1.07 -0.13 -3.23
N ASN A 266 -2.39 -0.33 -3.37
CA ASN A 266 -2.93 -1.61 -3.81
C ASN A 266 -2.72 -1.88 -5.30
N VAL A 267 -2.73 -0.82 -6.13
CA VAL A 267 -2.27 -0.91 -7.52
C VAL A 267 -0.82 -1.33 -7.55
N ALA A 268 0.04 -0.70 -6.74
CA ALA A 268 1.46 -1.02 -6.69
C ALA A 268 1.71 -2.48 -6.28
N ARG A 269 1.04 -2.95 -5.22
CA ARG A 269 1.09 -4.36 -4.77
C ARG A 269 0.67 -5.34 -5.86
N ASN A 270 -0.43 -5.05 -6.54
CA ASN A 270 -0.93 -5.90 -7.61
C ASN A 270 -0.01 -5.89 -8.83
N VAL A 271 0.54 -4.74 -9.21
CA VAL A 271 1.50 -4.60 -10.32
C VAL A 271 2.77 -5.41 -10.05
N ALA A 272 3.35 -5.28 -8.85
CA ALA A 272 4.52 -6.06 -8.45
C ALA A 272 4.20 -7.57 -8.42
N ARG A 273 3.05 -7.95 -7.85
CA ARG A 273 2.61 -9.35 -7.82
C ARG A 273 2.41 -9.93 -9.21
N ALA A 274 1.80 -9.18 -10.12
CA ALA A 274 1.59 -9.60 -11.51
C ALA A 274 2.90 -9.70 -12.29
N GLY A 275 3.88 -8.86 -11.96
CA GLY A 275 5.23 -8.87 -12.55
C GLY A 275 6.13 -10.02 -12.10
N ALA A 276 5.77 -10.70 -11.01
CA ALA A 276 6.55 -11.82 -10.48
C ALA A 276 6.57 -13.04 -11.41
N ARG A 277 7.76 -13.65 -11.56
CA ARG A 277 7.98 -14.83 -12.43
C ARG A 277 7.85 -16.16 -11.70
N THR A 278 7.92 -16.15 -10.37
CA THR A 278 7.86 -17.36 -9.53
C THR A 278 6.40 -17.74 -9.21
N LYS A 279 6.20 -19.00 -8.81
CA LYS A 279 4.91 -19.45 -8.26
C LYS A 279 4.60 -18.79 -6.92
N HIS A 280 5.60 -18.78 -6.03
CA HIS A 280 5.50 -18.21 -4.69
C HIS A 280 5.89 -16.74 -4.69
N VAL A 281 5.09 -15.90 -4.03
CA VAL A 281 5.31 -14.45 -3.97
C VAL A 281 5.10 -13.94 -2.56
N LEU A 282 5.99 -13.08 -2.07
CA LEU A 282 5.82 -12.30 -0.85
C LEU A 282 5.46 -10.87 -1.26
N VAL A 283 4.27 -10.39 -0.91
CA VAL A 283 3.91 -8.97 -1.13
C VAL A 283 4.17 -8.18 0.15
N ALA A 284 5.12 -7.26 0.11
CA ALA A 284 5.57 -6.53 1.30
C ALA A 284 6.17 -5.15 0.94
N ASP A 285 6.02 -4.20 1.86
CA ASP A 285 6.59 -2.86 1.75
C ASP A 285 8.12 -2.93 1.66
N VAL A 286 8.76 -2.01 0.92
CA VAL A 286 10.21 -2.06 0.63
C VAL A 286 11.09 -1.91 1.89
N GLU A 287 10.50 -1.41 2.97
CA GLU A 287 11.13 -1.22 4.28
C GLU A 287 11.10 -2.49 5.15
N LEU A 288 10.44 -3.56 4.71
CA LEU A 288 10.36 -4.83 5.43
C LEU A 288 11.50 -5.76 5.03
N MET A 289 12.48 -5.88 5.93
CA MET A 289 13.70 -6.64 5.72
C MET A 289 13.55 -8.08 6.22
N PRO A 290 13.90 -9.09 5.42
CA PRO A 290 13.77 -10.49 5.80
C PRO A 290 14.89 -10.93 6.76
N SER A 291 14.58 -11.97 7.56
CA SER A 291 15.58 -12.74 8.30
C SER A 291 16.65 -13.35 7.37
N ARG A 292 17.84 -13.66 7.90
CA ARG A 292 19.00 -14.10 7.10
C ARG A 292 18.70 -15.38 6.30
N ASP A 293 19.20 -15.42 5.06
CA ASP A 293 19.12 -16.55 4.13
C ASP A 293 17.68 -17.05 3.88
N PHE A 294 16.70 -16.15 3.94
CA PHE A 294 15.29 -16.52 3.87
C PHE A 294 14.96 -17.37 2.64
N VAL A 295 15.40 -16.95 1.44
CA VAL A 295 15.01 -17.60 0.18
C VAL A 295 15.45 -19.06 0.14
N SER A 296 16.69 -19.37 0.52
CA SER A 296 17.21 -20.75 0.56
C SER A 296 16.55 -21.57 1.67
N LYS A 297 16.35 -20.99 2.85
CA LYS A 297 15.63 -21.65 3.95
C LYS A 297 14.19 -21.97 3.60
N PHE A 298 13.51 -21.07 2.87
CA PHE A 298 12.13 -21.28 2.43
C PHE A 298 12.04 -22.36 1.35
N ALA A 299 12.98 -22.38 0.40
CA ALA A 299 13.08 -23.46 -0.59
C ALA A 299 13.25 -24.83 0.10
N ASN A 300 14.17 -24.94 1.06
CA ASN A 300 14.40 -26.15 1.83
C ASN A 300 13.18 -26.55 2.68
N PHE A 301 12.45 -25.58 3.23
CA PHE A 301 11.18 -25.82 3.92
C PHE A 301 10.14 -26.41 2.96
N MET A 302 9.91 -25.78 1.80
CA MET A 302 8.95 -26.26 0.81
C MET A 302 9.27 -27.68 0.32
N SER A 303 10.55 -27.96 0.04
CA SER A 303 11.01 -29.30 -0.38
C SER A 303 10.79 -30.36 0.69
N ARG A 304 11.04 -30.04 1.98
CA ARG A 304 10.78 -30.97 3.09
C ARG A 304 9.30 -31.20 3.30
N GLU A 305 8.49 -30.14 3.28
CA GLU A 305 7.05 -30.23 3.51
C GLU A 305 6.31 -30.93 2.37
N ALA A 306 6.77 -30.80 1.13
CA ALA A 306 6.23 -31.55 -0.01
C ALA A 306 6.34 -33.08 0.16
N ARG A 307 7.36 -33.57 0.86
CA ARG A 307 7.58 -35.01 1.12
C ARG A 307 6.67 -35.58 2.22
N LYS A 308 6.12 -34.73 3.09
CA LYS A 308 5.38 -35.15 4.28
C LYS A 308 3.92 -35.56 4.01
N ASN A 309 3.43 -35.42 2.77
CA ASN A 309 2.04 -35.71 2.36
C ASN A 309 0.96 -35.27 3.37
N ASN A 310 1.12 -34.08 3.98
CA ASN A 310 0.21 -33.63 5.03
C ASN A 310 -0.95 -32.79 4.45
N ALA A 311 -2.13 -32.88 5.09
CA ALA A 311 -3.36 -32.23 4.62
C ALA A 311 -3.30 -30.69 4.56
N VAL A 312 -2.39 -30.07 5.31
CA VAL A 312 -2.15 -28.62 5.27
C VAL A 312 -1.38 -28.26 4.00
N MET A 313 -0.43 -29.10 3.60
CA MET A 313 0.42 -28.97 2.41
C MET A 313 -0.24 -29.48 1.12
N THR A 314 -1.42 -30.10 1.20
CA THR A 314 -2.27 -30.39 0.03
C THR A 314 -3.46 -29.44 -0.11
N ALA A 315 -3.71 -28.57 0.87
CA ALA A 315 -4.82 -27.61 0.80
C ALA A 315 -4.66 -26.61 -0.36
N ASN A 316 -5.73 -26.41 -1.13
CA ASN A 316 -5.76 -25.48 -2.27
C ASN A 316 -5.67 -24.00 -1.87
N HIS A 317 -6.12 -23.65 -0.67
CA HIS A 317 -6.15 -22.27 -0.15
C HIS A 317 -5.29 -22.16 1.11
N ARG A 318 -3.99 -21.94 0.93
CA ARG A 318 -3.07 -21.66 2.03
C ARG A 318 -2.08 -20.56 1.68
N VAL A 319 -1.61 -19.87 2.70
CA VAL A 319 -0.48 -18.94 2.64
C VAL A 319 0.44 -19.14 3.83
N PHE A 320 1.70 -18.77 3.67
CA PHE A 320 2.72 -18.88 4.73
C PHE A 320 2.99 -17.51 5.33
N VAL A 321 2.57 -17.30 6.57
CA VAL A 321 2.67 -16.01 7.25
C VAL A 321 4.05 -15.81 7.84
N LEU A 322 4.62 -14.63 7.62
CA LEU A 322 5.85 -14.17 8.26
C LEU A 322 5.47 -13.16 9.35
N PRO A 323 5.72 -13.48 10.63
CA PRO A 323 5.69 -12.50 11.71
C PRO A 323 6.50 -11.24 11.38
N VAL A 324 5.96 -10.07 11.72
CA VAL A 324 6.59 -8.77 11.46
C VAL A 324 6.91 -8.08 12.77
N PHE A 325 8.11 -7.49 12.85
CA PHE A 325 8.61 -6.77 14.02
C PHE A 325 9.15 -5.39 13.63
N GLU A 326 9.23 -4.50 14.60
CA GLU A 326 9.88 -3.20 14.50
C GLU A 326 11.05 -3.17 15.49
N ILE A 327 12.13 -2.52 15.09
CA ILE A 327 13.32 -2.34 15.93
C ILE A 327 13.54 -0.87 16.22
N ALA A 328 14.18 -0.57 17.35
CA ALA A 328 14.60 0.78 17.69
C ALA A 328 15.50 1.39 16.60
N PRO A 329 15.43 2.71 16.34
CA PRO A 329 16.30 3.39 15.39
C PRO A 329 17.79 3.11 15.65
N GLY A 330 18.59 3.06 14.58
CA GLY A 330 20.04 2.84 14.67
C GLY A 330 20.48 1.42 15.04
N ARG A 331 19.54 0.49 15.29
CA ARG A 331 19.86 -0.92 15.52
C ARG A 331 20.07 -1.67 14.22
N GLU A 332 20.93 -2.68 14.28
CA GLU A 332 21.09 -3.63 13.19
C GLU A 332 19.88 -4.55 13.09
N ILE A 333 19.58 -4.99 11.87
CA ILE A 333 18.47 -5.92 11.62
C ILE A 333 18.88 -7.30 12.14
N PRO A 334 18.12 -7.90 13.07
CA PRO A 334 18.45 -9.22 13.61
C PRO A 334 18.50 -10.26 12.50
N GLU A 335 19.54 -11.09 12.52
CA GLU A 335 19.75 -12.11 11.49
C GLU A 335 18.92 -13.36 11.76
N THR A 336 18.80 -13.73 13.04
CA THR A 336 18.12 -14.93 13.50
C THR A 336 16.99 -14.62 14.48
N LYS A 337 16.11 -15.60 14.70
CA LYS A 337 15.05 -15.49 15.72
C LYS A 337 15.64 -15.31 17.11
N LYS A 338 16.80 -15.94 17.39
CA LYS A 338 17.51 -15.79 18.67
C LYS A 338 17.90 -14.33 18.90
N ASP A 339 18.46 -13.67 17.90
CA ASP A 339 18.84 -12.24 17.97
C ASP A 339 17.62 -11.36 18.19
N LEU A 340 16.54 -11.62 17.44
CA LEU A 340 15.28 -10.89 17.57
C LEU A 340 14.69 -11.05 18.99
N VAL A 341 14.65 -12.27 19.53
CA VAL A 341 14.14 -12.52 20.90
C VAL A 341 15.00 -11.82 21.94
N ALA A 342 16.33 -11.82 21.77
CA ALA A 342 17.22 -11.06 22.64
C ALA A 342 16.90 -9.55 22.58
N MET A 343 16.62 -9.00 21.40
CA MET A 343 16.19 -7.61 21.25
C MET A 343 14.83 -7.33 21.89
N ILE A 344 13.86 -8.27 21.79
CA ILE A 344 12.55 -8.17 22.44
C ILE A 344 12.72 -8.13 23.97
N ASN A 345 13.54 -9.04 24.52
CA ASN A 345 13.83 -9.10 25.96
C ASN A 345 14.52 -7.82 26.44
N ALA A 346 15.39 -7.23 25.61
CA ALA A 346 16.01 -5.94 25.85
C ALA A 346 15.10 -4.73 25.58
N ARG A 347 13.82 -4.94 25.22
CA ARG A 347 12.85 -3.88 24.85
C ARG A 347 13.33 -2.97 23.73
N THR A 348 14.12 -3.51 22.80
CA THR A 348 14.63 -2.81 21.61
C THR A 348 13.99 -3.32 20.31
N ALA A 349 13.13 -4.34 20.41
CA ALA A 349 12.28 -4.82 19.33
C ALA A 349 10.87 -5.11 19.85
N PHE A 350 9.87 -4.87 19.00
CA PHE A 350 8.46 -5.06 19.31
C PHE A 350 7.75 -5.70 18.11
N TYR A 351 6.62 -6.36 18.33
CA TYR A 351 5.79 -6.79 17.20
C TYR A 351 5.24 -5.58 16.46
N PHE A 352 5.08 -5.71 15.15
CA PHE A 352 4.75 -4.60 14.25
C PHE A 352 3.46 -3.90 14.66
N HIS A 353 3.48 -2.56 14.71
CA HIS A 353 2.36 -1.71 15.12
C HIS A 353 1.82 -2.01 16.53
N SER A 354 2.61 -2.62 17.42
CA SER A 354 2.22 -2.87 18.82
C SER A 354 1.79 -1.62 19.57
N LEU A 355 2.33 -0.46 19.21
CA LEU A 355 2.01 0.84 19.82
C LEU A 355 0.90 1.59 19.07
N VAL A 356 0.61 1.24 17.81
CA VAL A 356 -0.33 1.98 16.93
C VAL A 356 -1.66 1.25 16.79
N CYS A 357 -1.60 -0.05 16.47
CA CYS A 357 -2.78 -0.91 16.43
C CYS A 357 -2.43 -2.28 17.01
N PRO A 358 -2.53 -2.46 18.34
CA PRO A 358 -2.13 -3.69 19.02
C PRO A 358 -2.81 -4.96 18.48
N HIS A 359 -4.02 -4.83 17.93
CA HIS A 359 -4.80 -5.96 17.42
C HIS A 359 -4.64 -6.23 15.92
N CYS A 360 -4.16 -5.26 15.12
CA CYS A 360 -4.11 -5.40 13.66
C CYS A 360 -3.03 -6.39 13.20
N GLN A 361 -1.90 -6.44 13.89
CA GLN A 361 -0.69 -7.15 13.46
C GLN A 361 -0.27 -8.25 14.45
N ARG A 362 -0.98 -8.37 15.58
CA ARG A 362 -0.78 -9.44 16.54
C ARG A 362 -1.20 -10.77 15.92
N PHE A 363 -0.24 -11.67 15.72
CA PHE A 363 -0.48 -12.99 15.17
C PHE A 363 -0.83 -14.01 16.27
N PRO A 364 -1.61 -15.07 15.94
CA PRO A 364 -1.97 -16.11 16.89
C PRO A 364 -0.75 -16.82 17.48
N GLY A 365 -0.72 -16.94 18.81
CA GLY A 365 0.35 -17.64 19.53
C GLY A 365 1.66 -16.86 19.67
N ILE A 366 1.65 -15.53 19.53
CA ILE A 366 2.87 -14.70 19.60
C ILE A 366 3.72 -14.94 20.86
N SER A 367 3.12 -15.09 22.04
CA SER A 367 3.87 -15.33 23.28
C SER A 367 4.64 -16.64 23.22
N GLN A 368 3.99 -17.72 22.76
CA GLN A 368 4.61 -19.03 22.57
C GLN A 368 5.66 -19.02 21.45
N TRP A 369 5.43 -18.22 20.41
CA TRP A 369 6.41 -18.02 19.35
C TRP A 369 7.68 -17.37 19.92
N ILE A 370 7.56 -16.35 20.77
CA ILE A 370 8.72 -15.69 21.39
C ILE A 370 9.42 -16.61 22.39
N SER A 371 8.67 -17.35 23.21
CA SER A 371 9.21 -18.15 24.32
C SER A 371 9.70 -19.56 23.93
N SER A 372 9.73 -19.91 22.64
CA SER A 372 10.13 -21.25 22.22
C SER A 372 11.58 -21.57 22.63
N GLU A 373 11.79 -22.52 23.54
CA GLU A 373 13.07 -22.82 24.20
C GLU A 373 14.21 -23.20 23.24
N LYS A 374 13.88 -23.72 22.07
CA LYS A 374 14.85 -24.11 21.03
C LYS A 374 14.49 -23.43 19.69
N PRO A 375 14.92 -22.18 19.46
CA PRO A 375 14.78 -21.54 18.16
C PRO A 375 15.50 -22.41 17.12
N SER A 376 14.74 -23.07 16.23
CA SER A 376 15.35 -23.81 15.14
C SER A 376 15.99 -22.81 14.18
N GLU A 377 17.15 -23.08 13.62
CA GLU A 377 17.64 -22.23 12.52
C GLU A 377 16.85 -22.43 11.23
N ASN A 378 16.15 -23.57 11.12
CA ASN A 378 15.35 -23.95 9.98
C ASN A 378 13.91 -23.45 10.12
N ILE A 379 13.35 -23.00 9.01
CA ILE A 379 11.93 -22.65 8.94
C ILE A 379 11.09 -23.90 9.21
N LYS A 380 10.08 -23.76 10.06
CA LYS A 380 9.08 -24.81 10.33
C LYS A 380 7.70 -24.19 10.48
N VAL A 381 6.66 -25.03 10.42
CA VAL A 381 5.32 -24.59 10.79
C VAL A 381 5.28 -24.36 12.30
N PHE A 382 4.86 -23.16 12.71
CA PHE A 382 4.58 -22.85 14.11
C PHE A 382 3.14 -23.21 14.46
N THR A 383 2.19 -22.64 13.73
CA THR A 383 0.76 -22.92 13.90
C THR A 383 0.00 -22.67 12.60
N VAL A 384 -1.22 -23.21 12.50
CA VAL A 384 -2.14 -22.93 11.41
C VAL A 384 -3.32 -22.15 11.96
N ALA A 385 -3.50 -20.94 11.45
CA ALA A 385 -4.52 -20.01 11.90
C ALA A 385 -5.61 -19.77 10.84
N ARG A 386 -6.72 -19.21 11.31
CA ARG A 386 -7.78 -18.63 10.50
C ARG A 386 -8.08 -17.21 10.98
N ARG A 387 -8.62 -16.38 10.10
CA ARG A 387 -9.11 -15.04 10.43
C ARG A 387 -10.49 -15.15 11.09
N GLU A 388 -10.53 -15.66 12.31
CA GLU A 388 -11.76 -15.91 13.07
C GLU A 388 -11.62 -15.35 14.50
N GLY A 389 -12.75 -15.10 15.17
CA GLY A 389 -12.79 -14.60 16.54
C GLY A 389 -11.98 -13.31 16.76
N VAL A 390 -11.05 -13.33 17.71
CA VAL A 390 -10.22 -12.14 18.04
C VAL A 390 -9.29 -11.69 16.90
N PHE A 391 -9.12 -12.51 15.86
CA PHE A 391 -8.23 -12.24 14.72
C PHE A 391 -8.96 -11.66 13.50
N LEU A 392 -10.22 -11.24 13.63
CA LEU A 392 -11.01 -10.69 12.52
C LEU A 392 -10.51 -9.35 11.95
N ARG A 393 -9.51 -8.73 12.58
CA ARG A 393 -8.78 -7.56 12.10
C ARG A 393 -7.31 -7.85 11.80
N TRP A 394 -6.90 -9.12 11.87
CA TRP A 394 -5.52 -9.50 11.64
C TRP A 394 -5.13 -9.34 10.17
N GLU A 395 -4.07 -8.57 9.91
CA GLU A 395 -3.50 -8.30 8.59
C GLU A 395 -2.12 -8.92 8.44
N PRO A 396 -2.03 -10.25 8.25
CA PRO A 396 -0.74 -10.92 8.10
C PRO A 396 -0.01 -10.47 6.84
N ILE A 397 1.33 -10.44 6.92
CA ILE A 397 2.19 -10.45 5.74
C ILE A 397 2.56 -11.90 5.43
N TYR A 398 2.40 -12.32 4.18
CA TYR A 398 2.47 -13.74 3.84
C TYR A 398 3.10 -13.99 2.46
N ILE A 399 3.63 -15.21 2.31
CA ILE A 399 3.95 -15.82 1.03
C ILE A 399 2.74 -16.57 0.53
N GLY A 400 2.27 -16.14 -0.63
CA GLY A 400 1.16 -16.75 -1.33
C GLY A 400 1.52 -17.07 -2.77
N THR A 401 0.55 -16.93 -3.66
CA THR A 401 0.70 -17.09 -5.10
C THR A 401 0.07 -15.92 -5.85
N LYS A 402 0.32 -15.84 -7.16
CA LYS A 402 -0.35 -14.86 -8.03
C LYS A 402 -1.86 -15.09 -8.18
N LYS A 403 -2.38 -16.24 -7.74
CA LYS A 403 -3.81 -16.60 -7.80
C LYS A 403 -4.60 -16.13 -6.59
N ASP A 404 -3.93 -15.66 -5.55
CA ASP A 404 -4.61 -15.17 -4.35
C ASP A 404 -5.44 -13.90 -4.66
N PRO A 405 -6.49 -13.62 -3.87
CA PRO A 405 -7.32 -12.43 -4.02
C PRO A 405 -6.49 -11.15 -4.22
N PHE A 406 -6.93 -10.27 -5.12
CA PHE A 406 -6.25 -8.99 -5.35
C PHE A 406 -6.37 -8.08 -4.13
N PHE A 407 -5.38 -7.21 -3.94
CA PHE A 407 -5.57 -6.06 -3.08
C PHE A 407 -6.52 -5.10 -3.80
N ASP A 408 -7.54 -4.56 -3.13
CA ASP A 408 -8.52 -3.71 -3.82
C ASP A 408 -7.92 -2.37 -4.24
N GLU A 409 -7.74 -2.17 -5.54
CA GLU A 409 -7.05 -1.04 -6.17
C GLU A 409 -7.75 0.31 -5.96
N ARG A 410 -8.99 0.31 -5.46
CA ARG A 410 -9.72 1.54 -5.11
C ARG A 410 -9.25 2.13 -3.78
N LEU A 411 -8.58 1.36 -2.92
CA LEU A 411 -8.09 1.80 -1.62
C LEU A 411 -6.69 2.40 -1.72
N THR A 412 -6.48 3.52 -1.01
CA THR A 412 -5.19 4.23 -0.96
C THR A 412 -4.47 4.01 0.36
N TRP A 413 -3.16 4.22 0.40
CA TRP A 413 -2.39 4.10 1.64
C TRP A 413 -2.79 5.15 2.68
N ASP A 414 -2.99 6.37 2.23
CA ASP A 414 -3.32 7.51 3.09
C ASP A 414 -4.67 7.36 3.81
N GLY A 415 -5.58 6.58 3.22
CA GLY A 415 -6.88 6.28 3.80
C GLY A 415 -6.88 5.16 4.84
N LEU A 416 -5.74 4.49 5.07
CA LEU A 416 -5.56 3.38 6.02
C LEU A 416 -6.44 2.15 5.71
N GLN A 417 -6.22 1.05 6.46
CA GLN A 417 -6.98 -0.21 6.35
C GLN A 417 -7.02 -0.81 4.92
N ASP A 418 -5.97 -0.55 4.15
CA ASP A 418 -5.86 -0.87 2.73
C ASP A 418 -5.68 -2.37 2.42
N LYS A 419 -5.36 -3.21 3.43
CA LYS A 419 -5.17 -4.67 3.25
C LYS A 419 -6.36 -5.49 3.77
N MET A 420 -7.20 -4.92 4.64
CA MET A 420 -8.27 -5.64 5.34
C MET A 420 -9.23 -6.37 4.41
N SER A 421 -9.61 -5.75 3.28
CA SER A 421 -10.55 -6.32 2.32
C SER A 421 -10.01 -7.59 1.66
N GLN A 422 -8.72 -7.63 1.34
CA GLN A 422 -8.09 -8.82 0.77
C GLN A 422 -8.15 -10.00 1.75
N VAL A 423 -7.77 -9.76 3.02
CA VAL A 423 -7.75 -10.83 4.03
C VAL A 423 -9.16 -11.29 4.39
N LEU A 424 -10.16 -10.40 4.33
CA LEU A 424 -11.57 -10.77 4.42
C LEU A 424 -11.97 -11.72 3.27
N GLU A 425 -11.64 -11.39 2.02
CA GLU A 425 -11.92 -12.26 0.88
C GLU A 425 -11.24 -13.64 1.03
N MET A 426 -9.97 -13.67 1.45
CA MET A 426 -9.27 -14.92 1.74
C MET A 426 -9.97 -15.75 2.82
N CYS A 427 -10.48 -15.11 3.87
CA CYS A 427 -11.26 -15.78 4.91
C CYS A 427 -12.54 -16.41 4.35
N LEU A 428 -13.29 -15.67 3.53
CA LEU A 428 -14.54 -16.14 2.91
C LEU A 428 -14.32 -17.33 1.96
N VAL A 429 -13.15 -17.40 1.34
CA VAL A 429 -12.70 -18.53 0.49
C VAL A 429 -12.20 -19.73 1.33
N GLY A 430 -11.98 -19.55 2.64
CA GLY A 430 -11.54 -20.60 3.55
C GLY A 430 -10.01 -20.80 3.59
N TYR A 431 -9.24 -19.73 3.38
CA TYR A 431 -7.78 -19.79 3.46
C TYR A 431 -7.27 -20.21 4.84
N LYS A 432 -6.23 -21.05 4.84
CA LYS A 432 -5.42 -21.38 6.02
C LYS A 432 -4.16 -20.51 6.07
N PHE A 433 -3.90 -19.87 7.21
CA PHE A 433 -2.73 -19.03 7.44
C PHE A 433 -1.68 -19.82 8.23
N VAL A 434 -0.69 -20.36 7.54
CA VAL A 434 0.38 -21.16 8.14
C VAL A 434 1.45 -20.22 8.68
N VAL A 435 1.45 -19.96 9.99
CA VAL A 435 2.45 -19.10 10.64
C VAL A 435 3.77 -19.85 10.70
N LEU A 436 4.82 -19.22 10.17
CA LEU A 436 6.16 -19.78 10.15
C LEU A 436 6.92 -19.46 11.44
N ASP A 437 7.71 -20.43 11.89
CA ASP A 437 8.76 -20.21 12.86
C ASP A 437 10.10 -19.92 12.17
N SER A 438 10.97 -19.16 12.83
CA SER A 438 12.33 -18.84 12.38
C SER A 438 12.44 -18.14 11.03
N ALA A 439 11.33 -17.56 10.58
CA ALA A 439 11.19 -16.71 9.41
C ALA A 439 10.36 -15.48 9.81
N PHE A 440 10.92 -14.29 9.66
CA PHE A 440 10.27 -13.04 10.07
C PHE A 440 10.71 -11.87 9.19
N LEU A 441 9.97 -10.78 9.29
CA LEU A 441 10.29 -9.49 8.68
C LEU A 441 10.54 -8.44 9.76
N VAL A 442 11.42 -7.49 9.46
CA VAL A 442 11.73 -6.35 10.32
C VAL A 442 11.53 -5.05 9.56
N HIS A 443 10.69 -4.17 10.08
CA HIS A 443 10.50 -2.83 9.54
C HIS A 443 11.64 -1.89 9.96
N ARG A 444 12.25 -1.20 8.98
CA ARG A 444 13.31 -0.19 9.15
C ARG A 444 12.83 1.11 8.47
N PRO A 445 12.58 2.21 9.23
CA PRO A 445 13.67 3.01 9.80
C PRO A 445 13.61 3.23 11.32
N GLY A 446 12.61 2.69 12.02
CA GLY A 446 12.46 2.82 13.47
C GLY A 446 11.07 2.41 13.96
N LEU A 447 10.86 2.48 15.28
CA LEU A 447 9.56 2.24 15.92
C LEU A 447 8.56 3.33 15.52
N ARG A 448 7.41 2.92 14.98
CA ARG A 448 6.31 3.86 14.75
C ARG A 448 5.63 4.17 16.08
N THR A 449 5.65 5.43 16.51
CA THR A 449 5.00 5.89 17.75
C THR A 449 3.59 6.46 17.48
N VAL A 450 2.82 6.61 18.56
CA VAL A 450 1.39 6.99 18.58
C VAL A 450 1.07 8.37 17.98
N SER A 451 2.07 9.22 17.74
CA SER A 451 1.87 10.58 17.18
C SER A 451 1.17 10.60 15.81
N TYR A 452 1.08 9.46 15.14
CA TYR A 452 0.36 9.29 13.87
C TYR A 452 -1.16 9.15 13.98
N MET A 453 -1.77 9.16 15.17
CA MET A 453 -3.22 8.93 15.34
C MET A 453 -4.02 10.20 15.72
N SER A 454 -4.90 10.58 14.79
CA SER A 454 -6.14 11.39 14.84
C SER A 454 -6.17 12.79 15.50
N ASN A 455 -5.34 13.09 16.50
CA ASN A 455 -5.34 14.40 17.16
C ASN A 455 -4.14 15.28 16.80
N ASP A 456 -3.16 14.75 16.08
CA ASP A 456 -2.05 15.54 15.54
C ASP A 456 -2.53 16.40 14.35
N PRO A 457 -2.42 17.74 14.40
CA PRO A 457 -2.68 18.61 13.26
C PRO A 457 -1.93 18.22 11.99
N SER A 458 -0.76 17.56 12.11
CA SER A 458 0.09 17.12 11.00
C SER A 458 -0.52 16.01 10.15
N VAL A 459 -1.53 15.28 10.64
CA VAL A 459 -2.20 14.19 9.91
C VAL A 459 -3.62 14.51 9.45
N LYS A 460 -4.14 15.72 9.73
CA LYS A 460 -5.50 16.15 9.34
C LYS A 460 -5.76 16.06 7.83
N TRP A 461 -4.73 16.22 7.01
CA TRP A 461 -4.82 16.08 5.55
C TRP A 461 -5.28 14.69 5.09
N ARG A 462 -5.13 13.65 5.94
CA ARG A 462 -5.59 12.28 5.67
C ARG A 462 -7.08 12.08 5.92
N HIS A 463 -7.74 12.92 6.71
CA HIS A 463 -9.14 12.69 7.11
C HIS A 463 -10.09 12.47 5.92
N PRO A 464 -10.03 13.24 4.82
CA PRO A 464 -10.84 12.98 3.64
C PRO A 464 -10.56 11.61 3.01
N LEU A 465 -9.29 11.17 3.01
CA LEU A 465 -8.85 9.89 2.44
C LEU A 465 -9.27 8.71 3.33
N ILE A 466 -9.25 8.89 4.66
CA ILE A 466 -9.78 7.90 5.61
C ILE A 466 -11.29 7.73 5.43
N ALA A 467 -12.03 8.83 5.31
CA ALA A 467 -13.47 8.79 5.04
C ALA A 467 -13.76 8.12 3.69
N TYR A 468 -12.94 8.40 2.67
CA TYR A 468 -13.02 7.74 1.38
C TYR A 468 -12.78 6.22 1.48
N ASN A 469 -11.67 5.77 2.07
CA ASN A 469 -11.39 4.34 2.23
C ASN A 469 -12.48 3.63 3.04
N LYS A 470 -13.04 4.29 4.07
CA LYS A 470 -14.17 3.76 4.83
C LYS A 470 -15.38 3.48 3.92
N ASN A 471 -15.79 4.47 3.13
CA ASN A 471 -16.93 4.33 2.21
C ASN A 471 -16.67 3.24 1.15
N ILE A 472 -15.45 3.19 0.60
CA ILE A 472 -15.08 2.15 -0.38
C ILE A 472 -15.06 0.77 0.27
N THR A 473 -14.59 0.64 1.52
CA THR A 473 -14.59 -0.63 2.25
C THR A 473 -16.01 -1.15 2.48
N GLU A 474 -16.97 -0.28 2.77
CA GLU A 474 -18.39 -0.65 2.87
C GLU A 474 -18.93 -1.21 1.54
N VAL A 475 -18.57 -0.58 0.41
CA VAL A 475 -18.93 -1.08 -0.93
C VAL A 475 -18.28 -2.43 -1.20
N ILE A 476 -16.98 -2.58 -0.94
CA ILE A 476 -16.24 -3.85 -1.09
C ILE A 476 -16.89 -4.95 -0.25
N HIS A 477 -17.30 -4.63 0.98
CA HIS A 477 -17.94 -5.60 1.87
C HIS A 477 -19.25 -6.14 1.27
N GLU A 478 -20.11 -5.28 0.73
CA GLU A 478 -21.35 -5.73 0.08
C GLU A 478 -21.08 -6.50 -1.21
N GLU A 479 -20.07 -6.12 -2.00
CA GLU A 479 -19.63 -6.88 -3.18
C GLU A 479 -19.15 -8.29 -2.79
N LEU A 480 -18.33 -8.41 -1.74
CA LEU A 480 -17.88 -9.70 -1.21
C LEU A 480 -19.03 -10.53 -0.63
N LYS A 481 -20.00 -9.88 0.02
CA LYS A 481 -21.21 -10.53 0.53
C LYS A 481 -22.07 -11.11 -0.58
N ALA A 482 -22.22 -10.38 -1.68
CA ALA A 482 -22.90 -10.88 -2.88
C ALA A 482 -22.11 -12.04 -3.51
N LYS A 483 -20.79 -11.88 -3.70
CA LYS A 483 -19.90 -12.87 -4.33
C LYS A 483 -19.80 -14.18 -3.54
N TYR A 484 -19.80 -14.11 -2.20
CA TYR A 484 -19.62 -15.26 -1.29
C TYR A 484 -20.83 -15.50 -0.38
N SER A 485 -22.05 -15.34 -0.93
CA SER A 485 -23.31 -15.44 -0.16
C SER A 485 -23.45 -16.72 0.68
N GLY A 486 -22.94 -17.85 0.19
CA GLY A 486 -22.93 -19.12 0.94
C GLY A 486 -22.03 -19.09 2.18
N ALA A 487 -20.85 -18.47 2.11
CA ALA A 487 -19.96 -18.33 3.26
C ALA A 487 -20.54 -17.37 4.31
N PHE A 488 -21.12 -16.26 3.86
CA PHE A 488 -21.79 -15.31 4.75
C PHE A 488 -23.00 -15.93 5.47
N ARG A 489 -23.83 -16.72 4.79
CA ARG A 489 -24.97 -17.42 5.42
C ARG A 489 -24.53 -18.39 6.54
N ARG A 490 -23.33 -18.95 6.45
CA ARG A 490 -22.73 -19.81 7.49
C ARG A 490 -22.08 -19.03 8.64
N GLY A 491 -22.21 -17.70 8.67
CA GLY A 491 -21.59 -16.86 9.70
C GLY A 491 -20.06 -16.80 9.62
N MET A 492 -19.45 -17.25 8.51
CA MET A 492 -17.98 -17.22 8.38
C MET A 492 -17.47 -15.78 8.41
N CYS A 493 -16.34 -15.57 9.08
CA CYS A 493 -15.59 -14.31 9.05
C CYS A 493 -16.37 -13.07 9.54
N HIS A 494 -17.48 -13.24 10.27
CA HIS A 494 -18.29 -12.14 10.78
C HIS A 494 -17.61 -11.43 11.94
N GLN A 495 -17.58 -10.09 11.92
CA GLN A 495 -17.27 -9.31 13.12
C GLN A 495 -18.34 -9.61 14.19
N PRO A 496 -17.95 -9.98 15.42
CA PRO A 496 -18.93 -10.09 16.51
C PRO A 496 -19.68 -8.76 16.57
N LYS A 497 -21.00 -8.84 16.71
CA LYS A 497 -21.81 -7.63 16.97
C LYS A 497 -21.25 -7.02 18.26
N ALA A 498 -20.79 -5.77 18.13
CA ALA A 498 -20.24 -5.00 19.24
C ALA A 498 -21.30 -4.74 20.31
#